data_AF-A0A0K8QCV7-F1
#
_entry.id   AF-A0A0K8QCV7-F1
#
_cell.length_a   1.000
_cell.length_b   1.000
_cell.length_c   1.000
_cell.angle_alpha   90.00
_cell.angle_beta   90.00
_cell.angle_gamma   90.00
#
_symmetry.space_group_name_H-M   'P 1'
#
loop_
_entity.id
_entity.type
_entity.pdbx_description
1 polymer ?
#
loop_
_entity_poly.entity_id
_entity_poly.type
_entity_poly.pdbx_seq_one_letter_code
_entity_poly.pdbx_strand_id
1 'polypeptide(L)'
;MLSPIGRGTLIAGKILACWVTTMLVAAVVLALSFAFGVLRPAGWYWLPALAAIGLIALAAAGLGTALGGALRRFSAVAGAGINLSIYLFFLSGGISVAAFLPDWIQAIAHFTPTFYGVDALEAAIFYQSTDNLGRDLAVLLATAAVGLVLGTVSLRRRLVDY
;
A
#
# COMPACT_ATOMS: atom_id res chain seq x y z
N MET A 1 22.45 -4.62 -22.29
CA MET A 1 21.67 -3.58 -23.00
C MET A 1 22.18 -2.22 -22.55
N LEU A 2 22.92 -1.53 -23.43
CA LEU A 2 23.66 -0.29 -23.20
C LEU A 2 22.80 0.96 -23.43
N SER A 3 21.61 1.04 -22.83
CA SER A 3 20.93 2.35 -22.72
C SER A 3 21.53 3.09 -21.53
N PRO A 4 22.06 4.33 -21.69
CA PRO A 4 22.57 5.12 -20.57
C PRO A 4 21.41 5.69 -19.74
N ILE A 5 20.52 4.81 -19.28
CA ILE A 5 19.44 5.17 -18.37
C ILE A 5 20.03 5.16 -16.97
N GLY A 6 19.95 6.29 -16.28
CA GLY A 6 20.36 6.40 -14.89
C GLY A 6 19.67 5.33 -14.05
N ARG A 7 20.45 4.61 -13.23
CA ARG A 7 19.94 3.56 -12.34
C ARG A 7 18.76 4.05 -11.48
N GLY A 8 18.80 5.32 -11.06
CA GLY A 8 17.71 5.98 -10.34
C GLY A 8 16.41 6.10 -11.16
N THR A 9 16.51 6.44 -12.45
CA THR A 9 15.37 6.54 -13.36
C THR A 9 14.69 5.20 -13.57
N LEU A 10 15.46 4.10 -13.65
CA LEU A 10 14.90 2.75 -13.80
C LEU A 10 14.13 2.32 -12.55
N ILE A 11 14.67 2.60 -11.37
CA ILE A 11 14.02 2.30 -10.09
C ILE A 11 12.76 3.14 -9.91
N ALA A 12 12.86 4.45 -10.12
CA ALA A 12 11.74 5.37 -10.02
C ALA A 12 10.63 4.98 -11.01
N GLY A 13 10.99 4.66 -12.26
CA GLY A 13 10.05 4.18 -13.27
C GLY A 13 9.34 2.89 -12.86
N LYS A 14 10.05 1.93 -12.24
CA LYS A 14 9.44 0.69 -11.75
C LYS A 14 8.45 0.93 -10.61
N ILE A 15 8.83 1.73 -9.62
CA ILE A 15 7.97 2.06 -8.47
C ILE A 15 6.75 2.85 -8.96
N LEU A 16 6.97 3.86 -9.80
CA LEU A 16 5.90 4.68 -10.37
C LEU A 16 4.94 3.84 -11.20
N ALA A 17 5.44 2.93 -12.04
CA ALA A 17 4.61 2.02 -12.81
C ALA A 17 3.72 1.17 -11.90
N CYS A 18 4.29 0.57 -10.84
CA CYS A 18 3.53 -0.20 -9.87
C CYS A 18 2.44 0.66 -9.19
N TRP A 19 2.82 1.86 -8.74
CA TRP A 19 1.92 2.78 -8.08
C TRP A 19 0.75 3.21 -8.97
N VAL A 20 1.04 3.61 -10.22
CA VAL A 20 0.03 3.99 -11.22
C VAL A 20 -0.89 2.81 -11.54
N THR A 21 -0.36 1.61 -11.72
CA THR A 21 -1.19 0.42 -11.95
C THR A 21 -2.14 0.16 -10.77
N THR A 22 -1.65 0.26 -9.53
CA THR A 22 -2.51 0.11 -8.35
C THR A 22 -3.55 1.22 -8.26
N MET A 23 -3.20 2.47 -8.57
CA MET A 23 -4.15 3.59 -8.64
C MET A 23 -5.23 3.36 -9.69
N LEU A 24 -4.88 2.86 -10.87
CA LEU A 24 -5.85 2.55 -11.92
C LEU A 24 -6.82 1.45 -11.50
N VAL A 25 -6.31 0.36 -10.89
CA VAL A 25 -7.17 -0.71 -10.36
C VAL A 25 -8.11 -0.15 -9.29
N ALA A 26 -7.58 0.62 -8.34
CA ALA A 26 -8.39 1.24 -7.29
C ALA A 26 -9.45 2.19 -7.87
N ALA A 27 -9.09 3.01 -8.85
CA ALA A 27 -10.01 3.92 -9.52
C ALA A 27 -11.15 3.17 -10.23
N VAL A 28 -10.85 2.07 -10.92
CA VAL A 28 -11.87 1.21 -11.54
C VAL A 28 -12.80 0.61 -10.48
N VAL A 29 -12.25 0.09 -9.39
CA VAL A 29 -13.03 -0.49 -8.28
C VAL A 29 -13.94 0.56 -7.65
N LEU A 30 -13.43 1.77 -7.38
CA LEU A 30 -14.21 2.87 -6.81
C LEU A 30 -15.30 3.36 -7.77
N ALA A 31 -14.98 3.50 -9.07
CA ALA A 31 -15.93 3.94 -10.08
C ALA A 31 -17.08 2.94 -10.24
N LEU A 32 -16.78 1.64 -10.28
CA LEU A 32 -17.80 0.58 -10.32
C LEU A 32 -18.66 0.62 -9.06
N SER A 33 -18.03 0.68 -7.89
CA SER A 33 -18.73 0.68 -6.61
C SER A 33 -19.63 1.93 -6.42
N PHE A 34 -19.21 3.08 -6.96
CA PHE A 34 -20.04 4.28 -7.04
C PHE A 34 -21.20 4.11 -8.04
N ALA A 35 -20.95 3.53 -9.22
CA ALA A 35 -21.98 3.28 -10.24
C ALA A 35 -23.07 2.30 -9.76
N PHE A 36 -22.70 1.28 -8.98
CA PHE A 36 -23.65 0.37 -8.34
C PHE A 36 -24.35 0.98 -7.11
N GLY A 37 -24.00 2.20 -6.72
CA GLY A 37 -24.62 2.91 -5.59
C GLY A 37 -24.24 2.38 -4.21
N VAL A 38 -23.22 1.51 -4.13
CA VAL A 38 -22.71 0.93 -2.87
C VAL A 38 -21.95 1.98 -2.06
N LEU A 39 -21.20 2.83 -2.75
CA LEU A 39 -20.40 3.90 -2.15
C LEU A 39 -21.07 5.25 -2.40
N ARG A 40 -21.29 6.04 -1.34
CA ARG A 40 -21.68 7.46 -1.45
C ARG A 40 -20.84 8.36 -0.52
N PRO A 41 -19.52 8.46 -0.70
CA PRO A 41 -18.72 9.44 0.04
C PRO A 41 -19.17 10.84 -0.37
N ALA A 42 -19.49 11.69 0.60
CA ALA A 42 -19.92 13.07 0.34
C ALA A 42 -18.71 14.01 0.18
N GLY A 43 -18.71 14.86 -0.85
CA GLY A 43 -17.84 16.02 -0.95
C GLY A 43 -16.33 15.73 -0.78
N TRP A 44 -15.71 16.39 0.21
CA TRP A 44 -14.26 16.38 0.46
C TRP A 44 -13.68 15.00 0.78
N TYR A 45 -14.47 14.05 1.29
CA TYR A 45 -13.99 12.75 1.77
C TYR A 45 -13.39 11.84 0.67
N TRP A 46 -13.60 12.16 -0.60
CA TRP A 46 -12.87 11.52 -1.70
C TRP A 46 -11.36 11.78 -1.64
N LEU A 47 -10.94 12.95 -1.20
CA LEU A 47 -9.54 13.33 -1.17
C LEU A 47 -8.73 12.50 -0.16
N PRO A 48 -9.14 12.36 1.12
CA PRO A 48 -8.44 11.50 2.06
C PRO A 48 -8.52 10.01 1.69
N ALA A 49 -9.61 9.54 1.10
CA ALA A 49 -9.69 8.17 0.59
C ALA A 49 -8.65 7.90 -0.51
N LEU A 50 -8.56 8.79 -1.51
CA LEU A 50 -7.55 8.70 -2.56
C LEU A 50 -6.13 8.85 -2.01
N ALA A 51 -5.92 9.71 -1.01
CA ALA A 51 -4.63 9.85 -0.33
C ALA A 51 -4.23 8.55 0.38
N ALA A 52 -5.14 7.93 1.14
CA ALA A 52 -4.88 6.66 1.83
C ALA A 52 -4.51 5.55 0.83
N ILE A 53 -5.30 5.38 -0.25
CA ILE A 53 -5.02 4.41 -1.32
C ILE A 53 -3.65 4.73 -1.97
N GLY A 54 -3.40 6.01 -2.27
CA GLY A 54 -2.16 6.46 -2.86
C GLY A 54 -0.94 6.10 -2.02
N LEU A 55 -1.01 6.36 -0.72
CA LEU A 55 0.09 6.10 0.20
C LEU A 55 0.30 4.61 0.44
N ILE A 56 -0.75 3.82 0.64
CA ILE A 56 -0.61 2.37 0.82
C ILE A 56 -0.09 1.70 -0.45
N ALA A 57 -0.52 2.15 -1.64
CA ALA A 57 0.01 1.68 -2.92
C ALA A 57 1.49 2.00 -3.07
N LEU A 58 1.92 3.19 -2.62
CA LEU A 58 3.31 3.62 -2.71
C LEU A 58 4.18 2.82 -1.74
N ALA A 59 3.70 2.58 -0.52
CA ALA A 59 4.32 1.71 0.46
C ALA A 59 4.45 0.28 -0.07
N ALA A 60 3.39 -0.29 -0.64
CA ALA A 60 3.40 -1.62 -1.22
C ALA A 60 4.37 -1.74 -2.41
N ALA A 61 4.42 -0.74 -3.29
CA ALA A 61 5.37 -0.69 -4.39
C ALA A 61 6.83 -0.64 -3.88
N GLY A 62 7.11 0.24 -2.92
CA GLY A 62 8.44 0.36 -2.31
C GLY A 62 8.88 -0.92 -1.60
N LEU A 63 8.06 -1.45 -0.70
CA LEU A 63 8.35 -2.67 0.05
C LEU A 63 8.42 -3.91 -0.86
N GLY A 64 7.53 -4.02 -1.84
CA GLY A 64 7.54 -5.11 -2.83
C GLY A 64 8.80 -5.08 -3.70
N THR A 65 9.26 -3.89 -4.13
CA THR A 65 10.55 -3.77 -4.82
C THR A 65 11.73 -4.09 -3.92
N ALA A 66 11.69 -3.71 -2.63
CA ALA A 66 12.71 -4.08 -1.65
C ALA A 66 12.80 -5.60 -1.47
N LEU A 67 11.65 -6.28 -1.34
CA LEU A 67 11.51 -7.73 -1.22
C LEU A 67 12.05 -8.46 -2.46
N GLY A 68 11.67 -7.98 -3.66
CA GLY A 68 12.21 -8.47 -4.93
C GLY A 68 13.73 -8.32 -5.01
N GLY A 69 14.22 -7.20 -4.50
CA GLY A 69 15.64 -6.93 -4.35
C GLY A 69 16.34 -7.74 -3.24
N ALA A 70 15.63 -8.41 -2.33
CA ALA A 70 16.22 -9.27 -1.32
C ALA A 70 16.27 -10.74 -1.76
N LEU A 71 15.14 -11.30 -2.20
CA LEU A 71 14.96 -12.77 -2.29
C LEU A 71 15.57 -13.45 -3.53
N ARG A 72 16.11 -12.68 -4.50
CA ARG A 72 16.85 -13.14 -5.71
C ARG A 72 16.08 -14.02 -6.71
N ARG A 73 15.16 -14.89 -6.26
CA ARG A 73 14.36 -15.81 -7.09
C ARG A 73 12.92 -15.34 -7.18
N PHE A 74 12.40 -15.22 -8.40
CA PHE A 74 11.02 -14.78 -8.64
C PHE A 74 9.98 -15.64 -7.90
N SER A 75 10.11 -16.97 -7.92
CA SER A 75 9.21 -17.87 -7.22
C SER A 75 9.18 -17.64 -5.70
N ALA A 76 10.33 -17.33 -5.08
CA ALA A 76 10.41 -17.00 -3.65
C ALA A 76 9.74 -15.65 -3.34
N VAL A 77 9.94 -14.64 -4.20
CA VAL A 77 9.29 -13.33 -4.08
C VAL A 77 7.78 -13.45 -4.19
N ALA A 78 7.30 -14.17 -5.20
CA ALA A 78 5.87 -14.38 -5.42
C ALA A 78 5.24 -15.15 -4.26
N GLY A 79 5.85 -16.25 -3.82
CA GLY A 79 5.37 -17.07 -2.72
C GLY A 79 5.35 -16.32 -1.38
N ALA A 80 6.43 -15.61 -1.03
CA ALA A 80 6.47 -14.82 0.19
C ALA A 80 5.48 -13.64 0.12
N GLY A 81 5.42 -12.97 -1.02
CA GLY A 81 4.55 -11.82 -1.25
C GLY A 81 3.08 -12.17 -1.10
N ILE A 82 2.60 -13.25 -1.73
CA ILE A 82 1.19 -13.65 -1.63
C ILE A 82 0.79 -14.04 -0.20
N ASN A 83 1.64 -14.81 0.49
CA ASN A 83 1.38 -15.20 1.87
C ASN A 83 1.34 -13.98 2.79
N LEU A 84 2.31 -13.07 2.66
CA LEU A 84 2.34 -11.83 3.44
C LEU A 84 1.10 -10.98 3.18
N SER A 85 0.71 -10.80 1.91
CA SER A 85 -0.49 -10.04 1.54
C SER A 85 -1.76 -10.64 2.15
N ILE A 86 -1.89 -11.96 2.16
CA ILE A 86 -3.02 -12.64 2.79
C ILE A 86 -3.07 -12.32 4.29
N TYR A 87 -1.96 -12.49 5.02
CA TYR A 87 -1.94 -12.17 6.45
C TYR A 87 -2.26 -10.70 6.73
N LEU A 88 -1.65 -9.79 5.97
CA LEU A 88 -1.90 -8.35 6.10
C LEU A 88 -3.37 -7.97 5.82
N PHE A 89 -4.02 -8.66 4.87
CA PHE A 89 -5.44 -8.49 4.58
C PHE A 89 -6.34 -8.93 5.75
N PHE A 90 -6.02 -10.07 6.38
CA PHE A 90 -6.73 -10.51 7.58
C PHE A 90 -6.56 -9.54 8.74
N LEU A 91 -5.31 -9.12 9.00
CA LEU A 91 -4.97 -8.18 10.08
C LEU A 91 -5.60 -6.80 9.89
N SER A 92 -5.82 -6.36 8.64
CA SER A 92 -6.46 -5.07 8.36
C SER A 92 -7.99 -5.08 8.44
N GLY A 93 -8.62 -6.20 8.83
CA GLY A 93 -10.07 -6.31 8.88
C GLY A 93 -10.73 -6.72 7.55
N GLY A 94 -10.00 -7.36 6.63
CA GLY A 94 -10.51 -7.72 5.31
C GLY A 94 -11.66 -8.75 5.29
N ILE A 95 -11.82 -9.54 6.36
CA ILE A 95 -12.92 -10.53 6.49
C ILE A 95 -13.88 -10.19 7.64
N SER A 96 -13.38 -9.55 8.69
CA SER A 96 -14.15 -9.18 9.87
C SER A 96 -13.80 -7.76 10.28
N VAL A 97 -14.70 -7.08 10.99
CA VAL A 97 -14.39 -5.76 11.56
C VAL A 97 -13.22 -5.89 12.54
N ALA A 98 -12.20 -5.06 12.37
CA ALA A 98 -10.96 -5.16 13.15
C ALA A 98 -11.20 -5.07 14.67
N ALA A 99 -12.23 -4.32 15.09
CA ALA A 99 -12.65 -4.16 16.48
C ALA A 99 -13.18 -5.44 17.15
N PHE A 100 -13.56 -6.47 16.39
CA PHE A 100 -14.04 -7.75 16.94
C PHE A 100 -12.93 -8.80 17.12
N LEU A 101 -11.69 -8.50 16.73
CA LEU A 101 -10.59 -9.43 16.99
C LEU A 101 -10.20 -9.40 18.48
N PRO A 102 -9.66 -10.49 19.03
CA PRO A 102 -9.05 -10.49 20.36
C PRO A 102 -7.99 -9.39 20.51
N ASP A 103 -7.89 -8.78 21.68
CA ASP A 103 -7.00 -7.63 21.96
C ASP A 103 -5.54 -7.86 21.52
N TRP A 104 -5.04 -9.08 21.69
CA TRP A 104 -3.68 -9.44 21.29
C TRP A 104 -3.49 -9.42 19.77
N ILE A 105 -4.52 -9.73 18.97
CA ILE A 105 -4.46 -9.61 17.51
C ILE A 105 -4.59 -8.15 17.09
N GLN A 106 -5.47 -7.38 17.73
CA GLN A 106 -5.59 -5.94 17.46
C GLN A 106 -4.26 -5.23 17.71
N ALA A 107 -3.55 -5.59 18.79
CA ALA A 107 -2.22 -5.08 19.07
C ALA A 107 -1.23 -5.37 17.91
N ILE A 108 -1.27 -6.57 17.32
CA ILE A 108 -0.45 -6.92 16.15
C ILE A 108 -0.88 -6.14 14.91
N ALA A 109 -2.19 -6.00 14.68
CA ALA A 109 -2.75 -5.25 13.56
C ALA A 109 -2.28 -3.78 13.54
N HIS A 110 -2.20 -3.14 14.70
CA HIS A 110 -1.72 -1.76 14.85
C HIS A 110 -0.25 -1.55 14.46
N PHE A 111 0.55 -2.61 14.28
CA PHE A 111 1.89 -2.53 13.72
C PHE A 111 1.92 -2.60 12.18
N THR A 112 0.78 -2.94 11.56
CA THR A 112 0.69 -3.09 10.10
C THR A 112 0.23 -1.79 9.45
N PRO A 113 0.85 -1.36 8.35
CA PRO A 113 0.40 -0.16 7.62
C PRO A 113 -0.96 -0.38 6.94
N THR A 114 -1.31 -1.64 6.64
CA THR A 114 -2.58 -2.00 6.00
C THR A 114 -3.77 -1.72 6.91
N PHE A 115 -3.62 -1.86 8.23
CA PHE A 115 -4.65 -1.46 9.20
C PHE A 115 -5.04 0.01 9.03
N TYR A 116 -4.06 0.92 9.06
CA TYR A 116 -4.29 2.36 8.92
C TYR A 116 -4.85 2.75 7.53
N GLY A 117 -4.51 1.98 6.50
CA GLY A 117 -5.09 2.15 5.16
C GLY A 117 -6.59 1.85 5.13
N VAL A 118 -7.00 0.76 5.77
CA VAL A 118 -8.43 0.38 5.87
C VAL A 118 -9.18 1.33 6.79
N ASP A 119 -8.63 1.67 7.96
CA ASP A 119 -9.25 2.58 8.93
C ASP A 119 -9.53 3.97 8.31
N ALA A 120 -8.54 4.56 7.63
CA ALA A 120 -8.71 5.83 6.94
C ALA A 120 -9.75 5.77 5.81
N LEU A 121 -9.83 4.63 5.11
CA LEU A 121 -10.81 4.43 4.06
C LEU A 121 -12.22 4.28 4.63
N GLU A 122 -12.39 3.51 5.70
CA GLU A 122 -13.67 3.34 6.36
C GLU A 122 -14.18 4.68 6.94
N ALA A 123 -13.29 5.41 7.62
CA ALA A 123 -13.58 6.74 8.17
C ALA A 123 -14.05 7.72 7.09
N ALA A 124 -13.35 7.77 5.94
CA ALA A 124 -13.68 8.67 4.86
C ALA A 124 -14.96 8.26 4.09
N ILE A 125 -15.10 6.98 3.79
CA ILE A 125 -16.15 6.48 2.89
C ILE A 125 -17.48 6.26 3.62
N PHE A 126 -17.45 5.59 4.77
CA PHE A 126 -18.66 5.13 5.46
C PHE A 126 -19.07 6.08 6.58
N TYR A 127 -18.11 6.55 7.37
CA TYR A 127 -18.42 7.35 8.57
C TYR A 127 -18.41 8.85 8.32
N GLN A 128 -17.84 9.32 7.20
CA GLN A 128 -17.65 10.75 6.92
C GLN A 128 -17.01 11.47 8.12
N SER A 129 -16.03 10.81 8.73
CA SER A 129 -15.30 11.31 9.89
C SER A 129 -13.85 11.58 9.52
N THR A 130 -13.25 12.52 10.24
CA THR A 130 -11.81 12.84 10.18
C THR A 130 -11.10 12.34 11.45
N ASP A 131 -11.80 11.60 12.30
CA ASP A 131 -11.21 10.99 13.49
C ASP A 131 -10.08 10.06 13.07
N ASN A 132 -8.94 10.17 13.74
CA ASN A 132 -7.69 9.44 13.46
C ASN A 132 -7.06 9.60 12.07
N LEU A 133 -7.74 10.22 11.11
CA LEU A 133 -7.27 10.39 9.74
C LEU A 133 -5.85 11.00 9.66
N GLY A 134 -5.55 11.98 10.51
CA GLY A 134 -4.21 12.57 10.59
C GLY A 134 -3.13 11.57 11.03
N ARG A 135 -3.45 10.70 11.99
CA ARG A 135 -2.56 9.61 12.45
C ARG A 135 -2.37 8.59 11.32
N ASP A 136 -3.46 8.18 10.69
CA ASP A 136 -3.42 7.11 9.68
C ASP A 136 -2.60 7.54 8.48
N LEU A 137 -2.87 8.74 7.95
CA LEU A 137 -2.11 9.32 6.85
C LEU A 137 -0.64 9.53 7.22
N ALA A 138 -0.33 9.90 8.47
CA ALA A 138 1.05 10.04 8.92
C ALA A 138 1.79 8.68 8.96
N VAL A 139 1.14 7.62 9.47
CA VAL A 139 1.72 6.27 9.48
C VAL A 139 1.90 5.74 8.04
N LEU A 140 0.92 5.96 7.17
CA LEU A 140 1.00 5.58 5.76
C LEU A 140 2.12 6.34 5.03
N LEU A 141 2.25 7.65 5.26
CA LEU A 141 3.35 8.47 4.73
C LEU A 141 4.72 7.97 5.20
N ALA A 142 4.87 7.71 6.49
CA ALA A 142 6.10 7.18 7.06
C ALA A 142 6.45 5.81 6.44
N THR A 143 5.46 4.93 6.32
CA THR A 143 5.64 3.61 5.70
C THR A 143 6.01 3.72 4.22
N ALA A 144 5.36 4.63 3.48
CA ALA A 144 5.68 4.89 2.08
C ALA A 144 7.11 5.40 1.93
N ALA A 145 7.55 6.35 2.75
CA ALA A 145 8.92 6.87 2.75
C ALA A 145 9.94 5.75 3.04
N VAL A 146 9.70 4.94 4.07
CA VAL A 146 10.56 3.78 4.40
C VAL A 146 10.59 2.78 3.25
N GLY A 147 9.43 2.44 2.68
CA GLY A 147 9.32 1.53 1.55
C GLY A 147 10.09 2.03 0.32
N LEU A 148 10.01 3.32 0.01
CA LEU A 148 10.76 3.94 -1.09
C LEU A 148 12.27 3.90 -0.86
N VAL A 149 12.72 4.22 0.35
CA VAL A 149 14.15 4.16 0.72
C VAL A 149 14.67 2.72 0.62
N LEU A 150 13.95 1.75 1.19
CA LEU A 150 14.34 0.34 1.13
C LEU A 150 14.33 -0.19 -0.31
N GLY A 151 13.29 0.14 -1.08
CA GLY A 151 13.17 -0.27 -2.48
C GLY A 151 14.30 0.28 -3.35
N THR A 152 14.62 1.56 -3.18
CA THR A 152 15.73 2.20 -3.90
C THR A 152 17.09 1.65 -3.50
N VAL A 153 17.36 1.48 -2.20
CA VAL A 153 18.62 0.90 -1.71
C VAL A 153 18.80 -0.53 -2.20
N SER A 154 17.74 -1.36 -2.12
CA SER A 154 17.77 -2.77 -2.50
C SER A 154 18.06 -2.96 -4.00
N LEU A 155 17.39 -2.20 -4.88
CA LEU A 155 17.68 -2.24 -6.32
C LEU A 155 19.03 -1.62 -6.68
N ARG A 156 19.46 -0.54 -6.01
CA ARG A 156 20.79 0.07 -6.28
C ARG A 156 21.92 -0.92 -6.01
N ARG A 157 21.85 -1.68 -4.92
CA ARG A 157 22.86 -2.71 -4.59
C ARG A 157 22.95 -3.74 -5.72
N ARG A 158 21.81 -4.21 -6.24
CA ARG A 158 21.79 -5.19 -7.34
C ARG A 158 22.36 -4.71 -8.65
N LEU A 159 22.22 -3.42 -8.97
CA LEU A 159 22.73 -2.85 -10.21
C LEU A 159 24.25 -2.57 -10.17
N VAL A 160 24.90 -2.79 -9.03
CA VAL A 160 26.37 -2.69 -8.85
C VAL A 160 27.04 -4.06 -8.99
N ASP A 161 26.33 -5.15 -8.71
CA ASP A 161 26.85 -6.53 -8.75
C ASP A 161 26.93 -7.14 -10.19
N TYR A 162 26.67 -6.34 -11.24
CA TYR A 162 26.77 -6.70 -12.66
C TYR A 162 27.65 -5.71 -13.41
#